data_AF-A0A0B4FMW9-F1
#
_entry.id   AF-A0A0B4FMW9-F1
#
_cell.length_a   1.000
_cell.length_b   1.000
_cell.length_c   1.000
_cell.angle_alpha   90.00
_cell.angle_beta   90.00
_cell.angle_gamma   90.00
#
_symmetry.space_group_name_H-M   'P 1'
#
loop_
_entity.id
_entity.type
_entity.pdbx_description
1 polymer ?
#
loop_
_entity_poly.entity_id
_entity_poly.type
_entity_poly.pdbx_seq_one_letter_code
_entity_poly.pdbx_strand_id
1 'polypeptide(L)'
;MDKLRAASPSSGSDTSEQSNWLDVEPDLENFEFVSLFDVQTFTTLAEMLQHCKQQYNFDLVQSIHRLQLDFLGALKLVNYIRSQIKSDIALPSQISLDDIQDDRFLKPVLDNDAVIFSLDEVLQPSSDTEVETAGTLDESSRDMHRKNRDLQSELNSIRESFANYRLAVEQTLDRRWGVDEVPSSSANPKEKDSSGYYFESYAAHEIHETMLKDAVRTDAYRDFIYENKHLFKDKVVLDIGCGTGILSMFCAKAGAAKVLAVDRSDIIDKARENVFNNNLADIITCLRGSIEDVQLPVKEVDIIVSEWMGYCLLYEAMLPSVLYARDKYLKPDGLLVPSSATLWISPVKDDAYMSDHVSYWRDVYGFDMKAMQEGIYDEVRVQGMPASSLCGRAYPFKVLDLYSTCAEDLAFTANWETELNVGTDDPDGFLIWFDNFFSPYRSEPIPEPRITPDKWVLASPGHVAFTTGPNGPETHWKQGLLLTGPRDPSQTISTSRHLSGEITFAAASDNARALTLRLRWSTEHEERSQSWDLK
;
A
#
# COMPACT_ATOMS: atom_id res chain seq x y z
N MET A 1 -61.21 -9.60 4.21
CA MET A 1 -61.62 -11.00 3.99
C MET A 1 -60.45 -11.67 3.29
N ASP A 2 -59.47 -12.13 4.06
CA ASP A 2 -59.36 -13.52 4.59
C ASP A 2 -58.65 -14.40 3.54
N LYS A 3 -57.58 -15.18 3.76
CA LYS A 3 -56.75 -15.67 4.89
C LYS A 3 -55.52 -16.33 4.20
N LEU A 4 -54.25 -16.16 4.58
CA LEU A 4 -53.49 -16.78 5.69
C LEU A 4 -53.59 -18.31 5.84
N ARG A 5 -52.39 -18.96 5.88
CA ARG A 5 -51.96 -20.29 6.44
C ARG A 5 -51.38 -21.27 5.40
N ALA A 6 -50.32 -22.04 5.66
CA ALA A 6 -49.58 -22.34 6.90
C ALA A 6 -48.17 -22.90 6.59
N ALA A 7 -47.23 -22.64 7.51
CA ALA A 7 -46.03 -23.43 7.72
C ALA A 7 -46.33 -24.65 8.62
N SER A 8 -45.51 -25.70 8.55
CA SER A 8 -45.24 -26.62 9.67
C SER A 8 -43.93 -27.41 9.47
N PRO A 9 -43.29 -27.90 10.56
CA PRO A 9 -41.84 -28.15 10.68
C PRO A 9 -41.47 -29.61 11.04
N SER A 10 -40.16 -29.97 11.06
CA SER A 10 -39.56 -30.80 12.12
C SER A 10 -38.06 -31.06 11.93
N SER A 11 -37.34 -30.95 13.04
CA SER A 11 -35.92 -31.18 13.34
C SER A 11 -35.50 -32.65 13.52
N GLY A 12 -34.19 -32.93 13.39
CA GLY A 12 -33.52 -34.07 14.04
C GLY A 12 -32.10 -34.36 13.51
N SER A 13 -31.08 -34.14 14.35
CA SER A 13 -29.65 -34.55 14.24
C SER A 13 -29.50 -36.10 14.27
N ASP A 14 -28.38 -36.76 13.95
CA ASP A 14 -26.97 -36.55 14.35
C ASP A 14 -26.01 -37.49 13.56
N THR A 15 -24.74 -37.04 13.41
CA THR A 15 -23.39 -37.70 13.28
C THR A 15 -23.26 -39.23 12.97
N SER A 16 -22.23 -39.79 12.31
CA SER A 16 -20.78 -39.56 12.05
C SER A 16 -20.35 -40.57 10.94
N GLU A 17 -19.32 -40.33 10.11
CA GLU A 17 -17.92 -40.80 10.23
C GLU A 17 -17.11 -40.11 9.08
N GLN A 18 -16.19 -39.20 9.38
CA GLN A 18 -14.73 -39.38 9.49
C GLN A 18 -13.94 -39.64 8.19
N SER A 19 -13.07 -38.65 7.91
CA SER A 19 -11.64 -38.78 7.55
C SER A 19 -11.26 -39.22 6.13
N ASN A 20 -10.72 -38.28 5.35
CA ASN A 20 -9.38 -38.49 4.75
C ASN A 20 -8.69 -37.14 4.47
N TRP A 21 -7.87 -36.73 5.43
CA TRP A 21 -6.76 -35.80 5.24
C TRP A 21 -5.62 -36.57 4.57
N LEU A 22 -5.06 -36.03 3.49
CA LEU A 22 -3.79 -36.48 2.92
C LEU A 22 -2.91 -35.23 2.72
N ASP A 23 -2.03 -35.06 3.72
CA ASP A 23 -0.62 -34.67 3.64
C ASP A 23 -0.24 -33.49 2.72
N VAL A 24 -0.07 -32.33 3.35
CA VAL A 24 0.81 -31.26 2.84
C VAL A 24 2.18 -31.48 3.48
N GLU A 25 3.15 -31.96 2.71
CA GLU A 25 4.56 -31.87 3.11
C GLU A 25 5.01 -30.40 3.03
N PRO A 26 5.79 -29.90 4.00
CA PRO A 26 6.41 -28.60 3.88
C PRO A 26 7.57 -28.69 2.88
N ASP A 27 7.46 -28.00 1.74
CA ASP A 27 8.58 -27.78 0.84
C ASP A 27 9.64 -26.93 1.57
N LEU A 28 10.61 -27.59 2.20
CA LEU A 28 11.86 -27.00 2.61
C LEU A 28 12.69 -26.77 1.34
N GLU A 29 12.74 -25.53 0.84
CA GLU A 29 13.69 -25.16 -0.20
C GLU A 29 15.12 -25.32 0.36
N ASN A 30 15.80 -26.39 -0.05
CA ASN A 30 17.21 -26.60 0.25
C ASN A 30 18.06 -25.73 -0.69
N PHE A 31 18.77 -24.74 -0.15
CA PHE A 31 19.75 -23.94 -0.90
C PHE A 31 21.02 -24.77 -1.18
N GLU A 32 21.38 -24.93 -2.45
CA GLU A 32 22.65 -25.57 -2.86
C GLU A 32 23.71 -24.50 -3.19
N PHE A 33 24.80 -24.47 -2.41
CA PHE A 33 25.92 -23.56 -2.62
C PHE A 33 26.95 -24.16 -3.57
N VAL A 34 27.08 -23.61 -4.77
CA VAL A 34 28.15 -24.00 -5.71
C VAL A 34 29.48 -23.37 -5.28
N SER A 35 30.57 -24.10 -5.41
CA SER A 35 31.94 -23.58 -5.21
C SER A 35 32.27 -22.37 -6.10
N LEU A 36 33.30 -21.60 -5.74
CA LEU A 36 33.79 -20.48 -6.54
C LEU A 36 34.70 -20.93 -7.70
N PHE A 37 35.35 -22.10 -7.57
CA PHE A 37 36.44 -22.53 -8.45
C PHE A 37 36.15 -23.83 -9.22
N ASP A 38 35.16 -24.61 -8.80
CA ASP A 38 34.75 -25.86 -9.44
C ASP A 38 33.23 -26.06 -9.40
N VAL A 39 32.77 -27.20 -9.92
CA VAL A 39 31.34 -27.54 -10.04
C VAL A 39 30.78 -28.26 -8.80
N GLN A 40 31.52 -28.30 -7.69
CA GLN A 40 31.06 -28.96 -6.46
C GLN A 40 30.00 -28.12 -5.74
N THR A 41 29.00 -28.80 -5.16
CA THR A 41 27.89 -28.20 -4.44
C THR A 41 27.90 -28.58 -2.96
N PHE A 42 27.41 -27.69 -2.11
CA PHE A 42 27.41 -27.82 -0.65
C PHE A 42 26.05 -27.42 -0.08
N THR A 43 25.70 -27.99 1.07
CA THR A 43 24.44 -27.72 1.78
C THR A 43 24.47 -26.45 2.62
N THR A 44 25.66 -25.96 2.96
CA THR A 44 25.84 -24.72 3.73
C THR A 44 26.95 -23.85 3.15
N LEU A 45 26.82 -22.52 3.31
CA LEU A 45 27.83 -21.57 2.87
C LEU A 45 29.18 -21.81 3.55
N ALA A 46 29.18 -22.15 4.85
CA ALA A 46 30.38 -22.39 5.63
C ALA A 46 31.21 -23.57 5.09
N GLU A 47 30.55 -24.68 4.69
CA GLU A 47 31.22 -25.85 4.10
C GLU A 47 31.88 -25.49 2.75
N MET A 48 31.17 -24.74 1.90
CA MET A 48 31.69 -24.27 0.61
C MET A 48 32.91 -23.35 0.77
N LEU A 49 32.86 -22.40 1.72
CA LEU A 49 33.97 -21.51 2.02
C LEU A 49 35.19 -22.27 2.57
N GLN A 50 34.96 -23.28 3.40
CA GLN A 50 36.03 -24.13 3.93
C GLN A 50 36.71 -24.96 2.82
N HIS A 51 35.93 -25.48 1.86
CA HIS A 51 36.46 -26.18 0.68
C HIS A 51 37.35 -25.26 -0.17
N CYS A 52 36.90 -24.03 -0.46
CA CYS A 52 37.68 -23.05 -1.21
C CYS A 52 39.03 -22.74 -0.53
N LYS A 53 39.03 -22.63 0.80
CA LYS A 53 40.24 -22.38 1.59
C LYS A 53 41.21 -23.56 1.60
N GLN A 54 40.72 -24.79 1.67
CA GLN A 54 41.58 -25.99 1.75
C GLN A 54 42.14 -26.42 0.39
N GLN A 55 41.33 -26.38 -0.67
CA GLN A 55 41.72 -26.88 -1.99
C GLN A 55 42.38 -25.82 -2.86
N TYR A 56 41.92 -24.57 -2.75
CA TYR A 56 42.37 -23.47 -3.61
C TYR A 56 43.15 -22.40 -2.87
N ASN A 57 43.36 -22.57 -1.55
CA ASN A 57 44.04 -21.61 -0.68
C ASN A 57 43.44 -20.19 -0.78
N PHE A 58 42.13 -20.10 -1.03
CA PHE A 58 41.41 -18.84 -1.21
C PHE A 58 40.38 -18.63 -0.10
N ASP A 59 40.43 -17.45 0.53
CA ASP A 59 39.52 -17.04 1.59
C ASP A 59 38.69 -15.83 1.13
N LEU A 60 37.40 -16.07 0.86
CA LEU A 60 36.47 -15.05 0.36
C LEU A 60 36.25 -13.94 1.41
N VAL A 61 36.03 -14.33 2.66
CA VAL A 61 35.74 -13.41 3.77
C VAL A 61 36.93 -12.49 4.00
N GLN A 62 38.14 -13.06 4.06
CA GLN A 62 39.38 -12.28 4.19
C GLN A 62 39.59 -11.34 3.00
N SER A 63 39.25 -11.77 1.78
CA SER A 63 39.39 -10.95 0.57
C SER A 63 38.43 -9.76 0.57
N ILE A 64 37.18 -9.96 1.00
CA ILE A 64 36.17 -8.91 1.17
C ILE A 64 36.62 -7.89 2.21
N HIS A 65 37.06 -8.33 3.39
CA HIS A 65 37.56 -7.42 4.43
C HIS A 65 38.83 -6.67 4.03
N ARG A 66 39.80 -7.35 3.41
CA ARG A 66 41.05 -6.74 2.96
C ARG A 66 40.83 -5.65 1.91
N LEU A 67 39.85 -5.83 1.03
CA LEU A 67 39.51 -4.89 -0.03
C LEU A 67 38.43 -3.87 0.40
N GLN A 68 37.90 -3.98 1.63
CA GLN A 68 36.82 -3.15 2.18
C GLN A 68 35.60 -3.07 1.24
N LEU A 69 35.19 -4.23 0.72
CA LEU A 69 34.08 -4.30 -0.23
C LEU A 69 32.73 -4.18 0.49
N ASP A 70 31.84 -3.39 -0.08
CA ASP A 70 30.40 -3.43 0.21
C ASP A 70 29.73 -4.62 -0.52
N PHE A 71 28.41 -4.77 -0.36
CA PHE A 71 27.66 -5.85 -1.02
C PHE A 71 27.91 -5.92 -2.52
N LEU A 72 27.89 -4.75 -3.18
CA LEU A 72 28.07 -4.66 -4.62
C LEU A 72 29.51 -5.04 -5.03
N GLY A 73 30.50 -4.63 -4.26
CA GLY A 73 31.90 -5.03 -4.45
C GLY A 73 32.12 -6.52 -4.23
N ALA A 74 31.50 -7.11 -3.21
CA ALA A 74 31.57 -8.55 -2.93
C ALA A 74 30.90 -9.39 -4.04
N LEU A 75 29.77 -8.93 -4.56
CA LEU A 75 29.11 -9.52 -5.73
C LEU A 75 30.01 -9.46 -6.97
N LYS A 76 30.61 -8.29 -7.24
CA LYS A 76 31.58 -8.14 -8.34
C LYS A 76 32.78 -9.07 -8.19
N LEU A 77 33.28 -9.28 -6.96
CA LEU A 77 34.37 -10.21 -6.67
C LEU A 77 33.99 -11.67 -6.97
N VAL A 78 32.81 -12.13 -6.52
CA VAL A 78 32.32 -13.49 -6.78
C VAL A 78 32.16 -13.74 -8.28
N ASN A 79 31.52 -12.80 -8.98
CA ASN A 79 31.32 -12.89 -10.43
C ASN A 79 32.62 -12.78 -11.21
N TYR A 80 33.57 -11.94 -10.77
CA TYR A 80 34.91 -11.88 -11.34
C TYR A 80 35.56 -13.27 -11.30
N ILE A 81 35.67 -13.88 -10.12
CA ILE A 81 36.31 -15.19 -9.94
C ILE A 81 35.67 -16.23 -10.86
N ARG A 82 34.33 -16.35 -10.82
CA ARG A 82 33.60 -17.33 -11.63
C ARG A 82 33.69 -17.07 -13.12
N SER A 83 33.73 -15.81 -13.56
CA SER A 83 33.87 -15.47 -14.97
C SER A 83 35.26 -15.83 -15.53
N GLN A 84 36.32 -15.67 -14.72
CA GLN A 84 37.69 -16.03 -15.10
C GLN A 84 37.84 -17.55 -15.18
N ILE A 85 37.31 -18.29 -14.21
CA ILE A 85 37.32 -19.76 -14.21
C ILE A 85 36.52 -20.32 -15.38
N LYS A 86 35.32 -19.78 -15.66
CA LYS A 86 34.50 -20.18 -16.81
C LYS A 86 35.19 -19.92 -18.16
N SER A 87 36.07 -18.92 -18.21
CA SER A 87 36.83 -18.55 -19.42
C SER A 87 38.22 -19.19 -19.48
N ASP A 88 38.56 -20.06 -18.52
CA ASP A 88 39.86 -20.75 -18.38
C ASP A 88 41.06 -19.78 -18.27
N ILE A 89 40.84 -18.62 -17.63
CA ILE A 89 41.85 -17.59 -17.40
C ILE A 89 42.41 -17.76 -15.98
N ALA A 90 43.74 -17.85 -15.86
CA ALA A 90 44.40 -17.95 -14.56
C ALA A 90 44.19 -16.67 -13.72
N LEU A 91 43.71 -16.84 -12.49
CA LEU A 91 43.51 -15.73 -11.55
C LEU A 91 44.86 -15.16 -11.08
N PRO A 92 44.94 -13.83 -10.86
CA PRO A 92 46.14 -13.22 -10.29
C PRO A 92 46.40 -13.76 -8.88
N SER A 93 47.68 -13.82 -8.48
CA SER A 93 48.08 -14.31 -7.15
C SER A 93 47.47 -13.53 -5.99
N GLN A 94 47.03 -12.29 -6.24
CA GLN A 94 46.28 -11.48 -5.30
C GLN A 94 45.32 -10.56 -6.08
N ILE A 95 44.02 -10.66 -5.81
CA ILE A 95 42.98 -9.84 -6.45
C ILE A 95 42.97 -8.43 -5.83
N SER A 96 42.97 -7.41 -6.69
CA SER A 96 42.94 -5.99 -6.35
C SER A 96 41.57 -5.35 -6.68
N LEU A 97 41.35 -4.10 -6.25
CA LEU A 97 40.12 -3.37 -6.59
C LEU A 97 40.00 -3.12 -8.10
N ASP A 98 41.12 -2.87 -8.79
CA ASP A 98 41.13 -2.60 -10.23
C ASP A 98 40.66 -3.82 -11.06
N ASP A 99 40.90 -5.04 -10.55
CA ASP A 99 40.50 -6.28 -11.22
C ASP A 99 38.97 -6.46 -11.28
N ILE A 100 38.25 -5.87 -10.32
CA ILE A 100 36.81 -6.04 -10.13
C ILE A 100 36.00 -4.78 -10.41
N GLN A 101 36.63 -3.68 -10.84
CA GLN A 101 35.97 -2.39 -11.05
C GLN A 101 34.91 -2.40 -12.16
N ASP A 102 35.12 -3.21 -13.20
CA ASP A 102 34.26 -3.27 -14.39
C ASP A 102 32.81 -3.66 -14.06
N ASP A 103 31.85 -2.86 -14.52
CA ASP A 103 30.43 -3.06 -14.27
C ASP A 103 29.87 -4.34 -14.91
N ARG A 104 30.58 -4.95 -15.85
CA ARG A 104 30.19 -6.27 -16.39
C ARG A 104 30.07 -7.36 -15.31
N PHE A 105 30.77 -7.21 -14.17
CA PHE A 105 30.72 -8.15 -13.05
C PHE A 105 29.50 -7.96 -12.13
N LEU A 106 28.65 -6.96 -12.40
CA LEU A 106 27.33 -6.85 -11.79
C LEU A 106 26.35 -7.89 -12.32
N LYS A 107 26.65 -8.49 -13.47
CA LYS A 107 25.84 -9.55 -14.05
C LYS A 107 26.25 -10.91 -13.45
N PRO A 108 25.32 -11.65 -12.82
CA PRO A 108 25.63 -12.95 -12.24
C PRO A 108 26.10 -13.95 -13.31
N VAL A 109 27.13 -14.72 -12.98
CA VAL A 109 27.69 -15.76 -13.87
C VAL A 109 26.91 -17.07 -13.80
N LEU A 110 26.30 -17.34 -12.64
CA LEU A 110 25.41 -18.46 -12.36
C LEU A 110 24.01 -17.94 -12.07
N ASP A 111 23.00 -18.63 -12.63
CA ASP A 111 21.60 -18.34 -12.34
C ASP A 111 21.25 -18.90 -10.95
N ASN A 112 20.46 -18.14 -10.17
CA ASN A 112 20.05 -18.49 -8.79
C ASN A 112 21.22 -18.80 -7.84
N ASP A 113 22.23 -17.93 -7.85
CA ASP A 113 23.47 -18.09 -7.10
C ASP A 113 23.30 -17.92 -5.59
N ALA A 114 23.15 -19.03 -4.87
CA ALA A 114 23.03 -19.07 -3.41
C ALA A 114 24.16 -18.33 -2.68
N VAL A 115 25.37 -18.29 -3.24
CA VAL A 115 26.50 -17.56 -2.62
C VAL A 115 26.26 -16.06 -2.64
N ILE A 116 25.70 -15.53 -3.73
CA ILE A 116 25.38 -14.09 -3.87
C ILE A 116 24.24 -13.71 -2.92
N PHE A 117 23.21 -14.56 -2.80
CA PHE A 117 22.08 -14.32 -1.89
C PHE A 117 22.49 -14.33 -0.41
N SER A 118 23.52 -15.11 -0.06
CA SER A 118 24.04 -15.19 1.32
C SER A 118 25.28 -14.32 1.56
N LEU A 119 25.61 -13.36 0.66
CA LEU A 119 26.76 -12.46 0.87
C LEU A 119 26.61 -11.58 2.11
N ASP A 120 25.38 -11.27 2.53
CA ASP A 120 25.11 -10.48 3.74
C ASP A 120 25.61 -11.18 5.01
N GLU A 121 25.59 -12.52 5.05
CA GLU A 121 26.16 -13.30 6.17
C GLU A 121 27.69 -13.16 6.24
N VAL A 122 28.34 -12.89 5.11
CA VAL A 122 29.80 -12.73 4.99
C VAL A 122 30.26 -11.30 5.25
N LEU A 123 29.38 -10.32 5.01
CA LEU A 123 29.67 -8.89 5.13
C LEU A 123 29.51 -8.35 6.56
N GLN A 124 28.85 -9.10 7.45
CA GLN A 124 28.72 -8.73 8.87
C GLN A 124 30.01 -9.06 9.63
N PRO A 125 30.73 -8.06 10.19
CA PRO A 125 31.84 -8.34 11.07
C PRO A 125 31.32 -8.87 12.41
N SER A 126 31.84 -10.01 12.85
CA SER A 126 31.78 -10.39 14.27
C SER A 126 32.40 -9.27 15.09
N SER A 127 31.58 -8.60 15.89
CA SER A 127 31.97 -7.48 16.75
C SER A 127 32.90 -7.96 17.85
N ASP A 128 34.19 -7.68 17.71
CA ASP A 128 35.10 -7.54 18.83
C ASP A 128 36.27 -6.67 18.37
N THR A 129 36.33 -5.43 18.88
CA THR A 129 37.50 -4.71 19.43
C THR A 129 37.22 -3.21 19.35
N GLU A 130 36.76 -2.64 20.46
CA GLU A 130 36.76 -1.18 20.70
C GLU A 130 38.19 -0.66 20.85
N VAL A 131 38.51 0.48 20.23
CA VAL A 131 39.53 1.41 20.76
C VAL A 131 39.07 2.85 20.56
N GLU A 132 38.96 3.55 21.69
CA GLU A 132 38.67 4.97 21.86
C GLU A 132 39.65 5.89 21.13
N THR A 133 39.17 7.06 20.69
CA THR A 133 39.86 8.33 20.99
C THR A 133 38.87 9.50 21.01
N ALA A 134 39.06 10.35 22.03
CA ALA A 134 38.16 11.40 22.47
C ALA A 134 38.28 12.72 21.70
N GLY A 135 37.16 13.46 21.63
CA GLY A 135 37.10 14.87 21.26
C GLY A 135 35.74 15.47 21.62
N THR A 136 35.70 16.35 22.61
CA THR A 136 34.52 17.02 23.18
C THR A 136 33.73 17.82 22.14
N LEU A 137 32.48 17.43 21.91
CA LEU A 137 31.48 18.23 21.18
C LEU A 137 30.16 18.20 21.96
N ASP A 138 29.66 19.41 22.16
CA ASP A 138 28.50 19.88 22.92
C ASP A 138 27.22 19.04 22.69
N GLU A 139 26.47 18.77 23.76
CA GLU A 139 25.27 17.90 23.79
C GLU A 139 24.19 18.36 22.80
N SER A 140 24.03 19.68 22.64
CA SER A 140 23.12 20.30 21.67
C SER A 140 23.52 19.99 20.22
N SER A 141 24.82 19.92 19.94
CA SER A 141 25.31 19.58 18.61
C SER A 141 25.09 18.10 18.31
N ARG A 142 25.25 17.20 19.29
CA ARG A 142 24.99 15.76 19.11
C ARG A 142 23.53 15.45 18.82
N ASP A 143 22.60 16.12 19.50
CA ASP A 143 21.16 15.99 19.23
C ASP A 143 20.79 16.51 17.84
N MET A 144 21.35 17.65 17.43
CA MET A 144 21.13 18.22 16.10
C MET A 144 21.73 17.36 14.98
N HIS A 145 22.90 16.73 15.19
CA HIS A 145 23.51 15.80 14.24
C HIS A 145 22.80 14.44 14.20
N ARG A 146 22.17 14.02 15.31
CA ARG A 146 21.30 12.83 15.33
C ARG A 146 20.03 13.09 14.52
N LYS A 147 19.32 14.18 14.81
CA LYS A 147 18.14 14.62 14.04
C LYS A 147 18.44 14.83 12.55
N ASN A 148 19.60 15.42 12.20
CA ASN A 148 19.99 15.55 10.79
C ASN A 148 20.23 14.20 10.11
N ARG A 149 20.84 13.23 10.80
CA ARG A 149 21.03 11.88 10.25
C ARG A 149 19.71 11.14 10.11
N ASP A 150 18.83 11.25 11.09
CA ASP A 150 17.50 10.62 11.06
C ASP A 150 16.65 11.22 9.93
N LEU A 151 16.63 12.55 9.80
CA LEU A 151 15.96 13.26 8.70
C LEU A 151 16.56 12.94 7.32
N GLN A 152 17.87 12.78 7.22
CA GLN A 152 18.53 12.37 5.96
C GLN A 152 18.19 10.93 5.58
N SER A 153 18.14 10.02 6.57
CA SER A 153 17.71 8.64 6.34
C SER A 153 16.25 8.58 5.93
N GLU A 154 15.40 9.39 6.54
CA GLU A 154 13.98 9.48 6.20
C GLU A 154 13.79 10.07 4.79
N LEU A 155 14.53 11.12 4.45
CA LEU A 155 14.55 11.69 3.09
C LEU A 155 14.99 10.68 2.03
N ASN A 156 16.01 9.86 2.33
CA ASN A 156 16.47 8.84 1.40
C ASN A 156 15.44 7.71 1.26
N SER A 157 14.83 7.27 2.37
CA SER A 157 13.76 6.26 2.34
C SER A 157 12.53 6.75 1.57
N ILE A 158 12.12 8.01 1.73
CA ILE A 158 11.03 8.61 0.95
C ILE A 158 11.39 8.70 -0.53
N ARG A 159 12.64 9.07 -0.86
CA ARG A 159 13.12 9.11 -2.25
C ARG A 159 13.15 7.73 -2.89
N GLU A 160 13.55 6.70 -2.16
CA GLU A 160 13.53 5.31 -2.63
C GLU A 160 12.11 4.79 -2.80
N SER A 161 11.21 5.06 -1.84
CA SER A 161 9.78 4.71 -1.98
C SER A 161 9.16 5.41 -3.20
N PHE A 162 9.46 6.69 -3.42
CA PHE A 162 9.03 7.43 -4.60
C PHE A 162 9.63 6.85 -5.89
N ALA A 163 10.92 6.51 -5.89
CA ALA A 163 11.57 5.90 -7.04
C ALA A 163 10.96 4.54 -7.38
N ASN A 164 10.71 3.69 -6.39
CA ASN A 164 10.07 2.38 -6.56
C ASN A 164 8.63 2.52 -7.03
N TYR A 165 7.87 3.46 -6.47
CA TYR A 165 6.51 3.76 -6.89
C TYR A 165 6.45 4.26 -8.33
N ARG A 166 7.30 5.24 -8.67
CA ARG A 166 7.40 5.77 -10.04
C ARG A 166 7.87 4.69 -11.01
N LEU A 167 8.86 3.88 -10.64
CA LEU A 167 9.37 2.80 -11.48
C LEU A 167 8.33 1.69 -11.68
N ALA A 168 7.52 1.37 -10.67
CA ALA A 168 6.43 0.41 -10.80
C ALA A 168 5.33 0.94 -11.73
N VAL A 169 4.95 2.22 -11.59
CA VAL A 169 4.01 2.89 -12.49
C VAL A 169 4.59 2.95 -13.91
N GLU A 170 5.84 3.38 -14.09
CA GLU A 170 6.56 3.45 -15.38
C GLU A 170 6.79 2.07 -16.02
N GLN A 171 7.13 1.02 -15.27
CA GLN A 171 7.27 -0.34 -15.80
C GLN A 171 5.92 -0.93 -16.24
N THR A 172 4.82 -0.48 -15.62
CA THR A 172 3.47 -0.78 -16.10
C THR A 172 3.18 -0.05 -17.42
N LEU A 173 3.81 1.11 -17.67
CA LEU A 173 3.67 1.94 -18.87
C LEU A 173 4.58 1.50 -20.03
N ASP A 174 5.85 1.19 -19.76
CA ASP A 174 6.89 0.96 -20.80
C ASP A 174 6.85 -0.45 -21.40
N ARG A 175 6.29 -1.45 -20.69
CA ARG A 175 6.20 -2.83 -21.21
C ARG A 175 5.20 -2.99 -22.37
N ARG A 176 4.57 -1.90 -22.86
CA ARG A 176 3.56 -1.87 -23.94
C ARG A 176 4.03 -1.28 -25.27
N TRP A 177 5.26 -0.78 -25.41
CA TRP A 177 5.75 -0.22 -26.70
C TRP A 177 6.63 -1.17 -27.54
N GLY A 178 6.09 -2.35 -27.86
CA GLY A 178 6.62 -3.21 -28.93
C GLY A 178 5.52 -3.57 -29.92
N VAL A 179 5.47 -2.88 -31.07
CA VAL A 179 4.46 -3.04 -32.13
C VAL A 179 4.85 -4.18 -33.11
N ASP A 180 3.90 -5.10 -33.29
CA ASP A 180 3.56 -6.02 -34.42
C ASP A 180 4.60 -6.93 -35.13
N GLU A 181 4.40 -8.26 -35.04
CA GLU A 181 4.00 -9.16 -36.15
C GLU A 181 3.70 -10.61 -35.64
N VAL A 182 2.80 -11.34 -36.32
CA VAL A 182 2.03 -12.55 -35.87
C VAL A 182 2.74 -13.90 -36.20
N PRO A 183 2.17 -15.09 -35.89
CA PRO A 183 2.18 -15.87 -34.66
C PRO A 183 3.09 -17.11 -34.71
N SER A 184 3.60 -17.61 -33.57
CA SER A 184 3.88 -19.05 -33.45
C SER A 184 3.80 -19.55 -32.01
N SER A 185 3.27 -20.76 -31.91
CA SER A 185 2.91 -21.52 -30.73
C SER A 185 4.09 -21.92 -29.84
N SER A 186 3.97 -21.67 -28.54
CA SER A 186 4.20 -22.65 -27.46
C SER A 186 4.02 -21.93 -26.13
N ALA A 187 3.02 -22.35 -25.37
CA ALA A 187 2.71 -21.80 -24.06
C ALA A 187 3.87 -22.06 -23.07
N ASN A 188 4.34 -20.99 -22.43
CA ASN A 188 5.04 -21.02 -21.16
C ASN A 188 4.21 -20.21 -20.14
N PRO A 189 4.21 -20.58 -18.85
CA PRO A 189 3.41 -19.92 -17.83
C PRO A 189 3.95 -18.51 -17.60
N LYS A 190 3.08 -17.50 -17.65
CA LYS A 190 3.40 -16.12 -17.30
C LYS A 190 3.76 -16.06 -15.82
N GLU A 191 4.86 -15.39 -15.48
CA GLU A 191 5.05 -14.77 -14.17
C GLU A 191 3.77 -14.00 -13.81
N LYS A 192 3.15 -14.36 -12.68
CA LYS A 192 1.98 -13.66 -12.15
C LYS A 192 2.45 -12.30 -11.62
N ASP A 193 2.23 -11.28 -12.44
CA ASP A 193 2.21 -9.89 -12.01
C ASP A 193 1.14 -9.72 -10.92
N SER A 194 1.50 -9.20 -9.74
CA SER A 194 0.56 -8.92 -8.64
C SER A 194 -0.52 -7.91 -9.05
N SER A 195 -0.25 -7.09 -10.08
CA SER A 195 -1.26 -6.23 -10.70
C SER A 195 -2.37 -7.03 -11.38
N GLY A 196 -2.06 -8.21 -11.93
CA GLY A 196 -3.03 -9.10 -12.56
C GLY A 196 -4.10 -9.56 -11.56
N TYR A 197 -3.70 -9.97 -10.36
CA TYR A 197 -4.62 -10.41 -9.31
C TYR A 197 -5.56 -9.29 -8.85
N TYR A 198 -5.04 -8.06 -8.72
CA TYR A 198 -5.86 -6.89 -8.44
C TYR A 198 -6.93 -6.66 -9.52
N PHE A 199 -6.56 -6.59 -10.80
CA PHE A 199 -7.57 -6.34 -11.84
C PHE A 199 -8.53 -7.53 -12.05
N GLU A 200 -8.08 -8.76 -11.80
CA GLU A 200 -8.91 -9.96 -11.79
C GLU A 200 -9.94 -9.94 -10.65
N SER A 201 -9.60 -9.43 -9.46
CA SER A 201 -10.55 -9.31 -8.35
C SER A 201 -11.69 -8.35 -8.71
N TYR A 202 -11.39 -7.22 -9.36
CA TYR A 202 -12.40 -6.28 -9.85
C TYR A 202 -13.19 -6.77 -11.07
N ALA A 203 -12.84 -7.91 -11.67
CA ALA A 203 -13.70 -8.56 -12.66
C ALA A 203 -14.85 -9.36 -12.00
N ALA A 204 -14.75 -9.64 -10.70
CA ALA A 204 -15.75 -10.40 -9.95
C ALA A 204 -16.97 -9.53 -9.59
N HIS A 205 -18.16 -10.13 -9.69
CA HIS A 205 -19.45 -9.46 -9.45
C HIS A 205 -19.62 -9.00 -7.98
N GLU A 206 -19.05 -9.74 -7.03
CA GLU A 206 -19.26 -9.54 -5.59
C GLU A 206 -18.68 -8.22 -5.07
N ILE A 207 -17.53 -7.79 -5.60
CA ILE A 207 -16.91 -6.51 -5.23
C ILE A 207 -17.79 -5.35 -5.70
N HIS A 208 -18.31 -5.41 -6.94
CA HIS A 208 -19.22 -4.40 -7.48
C HIS A 208 -20.56 -4.36 -6.76
N GLU A 209 -21.08 -5.50 -6.29
CA GLU A 209 -22.29 -5.54 -5.48
C GLU A 209 -22.10 -4.84 -4.13
N THR A 210 -20.97 -5.10 -3.45
CA THR A 210 -20.62 -4.43 -2.18
C THR A 210 -20.53 -2.92 -2.38
N MET A 211 -19.81 -2.51 -3.41
CA MET A 211 -19.66 -1.13 -3.83
C MET A 211 -21.01 -0.45 -4.12
N LEU A 212 -21.88 -1.08 -4.92
CA LEU A 212 -23.19 -0.50 -5.29
C LEU A 212 -24.19 -0.46 -4.12
N LYS A 213 -24.05 -1.35 -3.13
CA LYS A 213 -24.86 -1.33 -1.90
C LYS A 213 -24.40 -0.30 -0.88
N ASP A 214 -23.16 0.19 -1.01
CA ASP A 214 -22.70 1.36 -0.26
C ASP A 214 -23.44 2.60 -0.75
N ALA A 215 -24.54 2.89 -0.06
CA ALA A 215 -25.41 4.02 -0.36
C ALA A 215 -24.71 5.35 -0.06
N VAL A 216 -23.92 5.45 1.01
CA VAL A 216 -23.19 6.69 1.36
C VAL A 216 -22.29 7.11 0.21
N ARG A 217 -21.50 6.16 -0.30
CA ARG A 217 -20.64 6.39 -1.45
C ARG A 217 -21.44 6.75 -2.69
N THR A 218 -22.34 5.86 -3.11
CA THR A 218 -22.97 5.96 -4.43
C THR A 218 -23.92 7.15 -4.51
N ASP A 219 -24.61 7.46 -3.40
CA ASP A 219 -25.50 8.61 -3.30
C ASP A 219 -24.72 9.93 -3.28
N ALA A 220 -23.56 10.01 -2.61
CA ALA A 220 -22.76 11.24 -2.63
C ALA A 220 -22.38 11.67 -4.06
N TYR A 221 -21.91 10.73 -4.90
CA TYR A 221 -21.63 11.04 -6.31
C TYR A 221 -22.91 11.38 -7.08
N ARG A 222 -23.98 10.60 -6.91
CA ARG A 222 -25.26 10.84 -7.58
C ARG A 222 -25.80 12.23 -7.25
N ASP A 223 -25.82 12.58 -5.97
CA ASP A 223 -26.43 13.79 -5.45
C ASP A 223 -25.59 14.99 -5.89
N PHE A 224 -24.26 14.92 -5.84
CA PHE A 224 -23.41 15.97 -6.40
C PHE A 224 -23.69 16.19 -7.89
N ILE A 225 -23.75 15.11 -8.68
CA ILE A 225 -24.02 15.18 -10.12
C ILE A 225 -25.43 15.72 -10.43
N TYR A 226 -26.44 15.33 -9.64
CA TYR A 226 -27.84 15.67 -9.88
C TYR A 226 -28.30 17.00 -9.31
N GLU A 227 -27.71 17.44 -8.20
CA GLU A 227 -27.93 18.79 -7.66
C GLU A 227 -27.20 19.83 -8.51
N ASN A 228 -26.07 19.44 -9.13
CA ASN A 228 -25.27 20.30 -9.98
C ASN A 228 -25.37 19.99 -11.48
N LYS A 229 -26.52 19.51 -11.99
CA LYS A 229 -26.70 19.17 -13.43
C LYS A 229 -26.28 20.26 -14.39
N HIS A 230 -26.43 21.53 -13.99
CA HIS A 230 -26.02 22.68 -14.78
C HIS A 230 -24.51 22.71 -15.07
N LEU A 231 -23.67 22.09 -14.22
CA LEU A 231 -22.23 21.93 -14.44
C LEU A 231 -21.92 20.83 -15.47
N PHE A 232 -22.73 19.77 -15.51
CA PHE A 232 -22.55 18.62 -16.40
C PHE A 232 -23.18 18.80 -17.77
N LYS A 233 -24.19 19.66 -17.87
CA LYS A 233 -24.93 19.87 -19.12
C LYS A 233 -24.00 20.30 -20.26
N ASP A 234 -24.11 19.62 -21.39
CA ASP A 234 -23.35 19.86 -22.61
C ASP A 234 -21.81 19.73 -22.44
N LYS A 235 -21.35 19.06 -21.38
CA LYS A 235 -19.92 18.84 -21.08
C LYS A 235 -19.40 17.49 -21.54
N VAL A 236 -18.08 17.42 -21.72
CA VAL A 236 -17.36 16.15 -21.89
C VAL A 236 -16.81 15.70 -20.54
N VAL A 237 -17.21 14.51 -20.09
CA VAL A 237 -16.84 13.93 -18.80
C VAL A 237 -15.94 12.72 -19.01
N LEU A 238 -14.90 12.58 -18.19
CA LEU A 238 -14.07 11.38 -18.09
C LEU A 238 -14.38 10.67 -16.77
N ASP A 239 -14.75 9.40 -16.83
CA ASP A 239 -14.98 8.52 -15.67
C ASP A 239 -13.82 7.50 -15.60
N ILE A 240 -12.95 7.64 -14.61
CA ILE A 240 -11.72 6.83 -14.46
C ILE A 240 -11.98 5.71 -13.44
N GLY A 241 -11.78 4.46 -13.86
CA GLY A 241 -12.15 3.27 -13.08
C GLY A 241 -13.66 3.11 -13.03
N CYS A 242 -14.32 3.21 -14.19
CA CYS A 242 -15.78 3.32 -14.25
C CYS A 242 -16.51 2.07 -13.73
N GLY A 243 -15.82 0.92 -13.57
CA GLY A 243 -16.38 -0.32 -13.06
C GLY A 243 -17.60 -0.76 -13.85
N THR A 244 -18.76 -0.78 -13.19
CA THR A 244 -20.06 -1.13 -13.82
C THR A 244 -20.66 -0.02 -14.70
N GLY A 245 -20.04 1.17 -14.74
CA GLY A 245 -20.49 2.35 -15.46
C GLY A 245 -21.54 3.19 -14.72
N ILE A 246 -21.77 2.96 -13.42
CA ILE A 246 -22.82 3.64 -12.66
C ILE A 246 -22.64 5.16 -12.62
N LEU A 247 -21.41 5.65 -12.36
CA LEU A 247 -21.11 7.08 -12.31
C LEU A 247 -21.24 7.72 -13.70
N SER A 248 -20.73 7.04 -14.73
CA SER A 248 -20.95 7.41 -16.13
C SER A 248 -22.43 7.58 -16.48
N MET A 249 -23.30 6.67 -16.01
CA MET A 249 -24.74 6.78 -16.23
C MET A 249 -25.39 7.95 -15.47
N PHE A 250 -24.89 8.30 -14.27
CA PHE A 250 -25.32 9.53 -13.60
C PHE A 250 -24.93 10.78 -14.39
N CYS A 251 -23.69 10.87 -14.87
CA CYS A 251 -23.22 11.99 -15.70
C CYS A 251 -24.04 12.15 -16.98
N ALA A 252 -24.33 11.05 -17.69
CA ALA A 252 -25.16 11.09 -18.89
C ALA A 252 -26.60 11.57 -18.58
N LYS A 253 -27.21 11.07 -17.50
CA LYS A 253 -28.54 11.52 -17.04
C LYS A 253 -28.56 12.97 -16.54
N ALA A 254 -27.42 13.52 -16.14
CA ALA A 254 -27.28 14.93 -15.78
C ALA A 254 -27.18 15.86 -17.01
N GLY A 255 -27.06 15.30 -18.21
CA GLY A 255 -27.03 16.05 -19.46
C GLY A 255 -25.64 16.23 -20.07
N ALA A 256 -24.65 15.43 -19.66
CA ALA A 256 -23.35 15.41 -20.32
C ALA A 256 -23.49 15.15 -21.82
N ALA A 257 -22.78 15.93 -22.64
CA ALA A 257 -22.76 15.75 -24.09
C ALA A 257 -22.05 14.43 -24.47
N LYS A 258 -21.03 14.06 -23.69
CA LYS A 258 -20.27 12.82 -23.88
C LYS A 258 -19.65 12.38 -22.57
N VAL A 259 -19.66 11.08 -22.30
CA VAL A 259 -18.94 10.48 -21.18
C VAL A 259 -17.96 9.45 -21.72
N LEU A 260 -16.69 9.55 -21.33
CA LEU A 260 -15.63 8.60 -21.63
C LEU A 260 -15.42 7.75 -20.38
N ALA A 261 -15.87 6.50 -20.41
CA ALA A 261 -15.80 5.59 -19.27
C ALA A 261 -14.59 4.66 -19.47
N VAL A 262 -13.57 4.79 -18.63
CA VAL A 262 -12.30 4.05 -18.76
C VAL A 262 -12.19 3.05 -17.62
N ASP A 263 -11.93 1.79 -17.94
CA ASP A 263 -11.59 0.77 -16.96
C ASP A 263 -10.64 -0.28 -17.55
N ARG A 264 -9.69 -0.76 -16.76
CA ARG A 264 -8.72 -1.79 -17.17
C ARG A 264 -9.30 -3.20 -17.05
N SER A 265 -10.19 -3.43 -16.07
CA SER A 265 -10.80 -4.73 -15.78
C SER A 265 -11.80 -5.15 -16.86
N ASP A 266 -12.04 -6.46 -16.95
CA ASP A 266 -13.02 -7.09 -17.83
C ASP A 266 -14.47 -6.69 -17.49
N ILE A 267 -14.69 -6.08 -16.32
CA ILE A 267 -15.97 -5.48 -15.95
C ILE A 267 -16.46 -4.44 -16.97
N ILE A 268 -15.56 -3.82 -17.73
CA ILE A 268 -15.90 -2.87 -18.79
C ILE A 268 -16.86 -3.46 -19.84
N ASP A 269 -16.82 -4.77 -20.07
CA ASP A 269 -17.75 -5.44 -20.98
C ASP A 269 -19.17 -5.48 -20.39
N LYS A 270 -19.29 -5.60 -19.06
CA LYS A 270 -20.55 -5.43 -18.34
C LYS A 270 -20.99 -3.97 -18.27
N ALA A 271 -20.06 -3.03 -18.15
CA ALA A 271 -20.38 -1.61 -18.26
C ALA A 271 -21.02 -1.29 -19.62
N ARG A 272 -20.47 -1.81 -20.72
CA ARG A 272 -21.04 -1.67 -22.07
C ARG A 272 -22.47 -2.23 -22.14
N GLU A 273 -22.68 -3.43 -21.61
CA GLU A 273 -24.00 -4.07 -21.54
C GLU A 273 -24.99 -3.21 -20.73
N ASN A 274 -24.58 -2.72 -19.55
CA ASN A 274 -25.40 -1.84 -18.71
C ASN A 274 -25.77 -0.53 -19.43
N VAL A 275 -24.78 0.12 -20.05
CA VAL A 275 -24.97 1.36 -20.82
C VAL A 275 -25.95 1.15 -21.98
N PHE A 276 -25.80 0.05 -22.71
CA PHE A 276 -26.69 -0.31 -23.81
C PHE A 276 -28.12 -0.56 -23.31
N ASN A 277 -28.29 -1.38 -22.27
CA ASN A 277 -29.59 -1.72 -21.70
C ASN A 277 -30.34 -0.50 -21.12
N ASN A 278 -29.61 0.56 -20.76
CA ASN A 278 -30.18 1.81 -20.26
C ASN A 278 -30.36 2.89 -21.35
N ASN A 279 -30.13 2.57 -22.63
CA ASN A 279 -30.24 3.48 -23.78
C ASN A 279 -29.31 4.70 -23.68
N LEU A 280 -28.09 4.50 -23.16
CA LEU A 280 -27.09 5.57 -22.99
C LEU A 280 -25.86 5.42 -23.90
N ALA A 281 -25.88 4.44 -24.82
CA ALA A 281 -24.76 4.12 -25.70
C ALA A 281 -24.38 5.27 -26.66
N ASP A 282 -25.31 6.17 -26.98
CA ASP A 282 -25.03 7.34 -27.82
C ASP A 282 -24.22 8.42 -27.09
N ILE A 283 -24.20 8.40 -25.75
CA ILE A 283 -23.56 9.41 -24.90
C ILE A 283 -22.29 8.85 -24.26
N ILE A 284 -22.34 7.60 -23.79
CA ILE A 284 -21.26 6.96 -23.03
C ILE A 284 -20.41 6.07 -23.94
N THR A 285 -19.12 6.33 -24.00
CA THR A 285 -18.13 5.50 -24.71
C THR A 285 -17.24 4.77 -23.70
N CYS A 286 -17.33 3.44 -23.66
CA CYS A 286 -16.53 2.59 -22.77
C CYS A 286 -15.20 2.17 -23.42
N LEU A 287 -14.08 2.54 -22.82
CA LEU A 287 -12.71 2.29 -23.27
C LEU A 287 -12.03 1.31 -22.31
N ARG A 288 -11.54 0.19 -22.82
CA ARG A 288 -10.82 -0.82 -22.01
C ARG A 288 -9.34 -0.47 -21.97
N GLY A 289 -8.78 -0.34 -20.77
CA GLY A 289 -7.37 -0.09 -20.53
C GLY A 289 -7.12 0.86 -19.36
N SER A 290 -5.85 1.03 -19.00
CA SER A 290 -5.40 2.07 -18.05
C SER A 290 -5.55 3.45 -18.70
N ILE A 291 -5.84 4.49 -17.92
CA ILE A 291 -6.03 5.85 -18.45
C ILE A 291 -4.75 6.43 -19.10
N GLU A 292 -3.61 5.91 -18.68
CA GLU A 292 -2.29 6.25 -19.18
C GLU A 292 -2.02 5.67 -20.58
N ASP A 293 -2.60 4.51 -20.87
CA ASP A 293 -2.43 3.79 -22.15
C ASP A 293 -3.51 4.12 -23.16
N VAL A 294 -4.72 4.43 -22.69
CA VAL A 294 -5.87 4.69 -23.55
C VAL A 294 -5.73 6.06 -24.22
N GLN A 295 -5.84 6.08 -25.55
CA GLN A 295 -5.96 7.30 -26.31
C GLN A 295 -7.42 7.79 -26.29
N LEU A 296 -7.67 8.90 -25.58
CA LEU A 296 -8.99 9.50 -25.58
C LEU A 296 -9.33 10.09 -26.97
N PRO A 297 -10.59 9.99 -27.43
CA PRO A 297 -11.03 10.55 -28.71
C PRO A 297 -11.21 12.09 -28.66
N VAL A 298 -10.72 12.73 -27.60
CA VAL A 298 -10.77 14.18 -27.37
C VAL A 298 -9.43 14.61 -26.78
N LYS A 299 -9.07 15.88 -27.00
CA LYS A 299 -7.83 16.44 -26.45
C LYS A 299 -7.95 16.72 -24.95
N GLU A 300 -9.08 17.29 -24.53
CA GLU A 300 -9.34 17.72 -23.16
C GLU A 300 -10.80 17.43 -22.76
N VAL A 301 -11.05 17.30 -21.47
CA VAL A 301 -12.36 17.07 -20.84
C VAL A 301 -12.70 18.19 -19.86
N ASP A 302 -13.99 18.46 -19.69
CA ASP A 302 -14.48 19.49 -18.79
C ASP A 302 -14.52 19.01 -17.33
N ILE A 303 -14.78 17.72 -17.11
CA ILE A 303 -14.96 17.13 -15.77
C ILE A 303 -14.29 15.76 -15.74
N ILE A 304 -13.54 15.48 -14.68
CA ILE A 304 -13.11 14.12 -14.32
C ILE A 304 -13.90 13.69 -13.10
N VAL A 305 -14.59 12.56 -13.23
CA VAL A 305 -15.24 11.85 -12.13
C VAL A 305 -14.45 10.58 -11.88
N SER A 306 -14.10 10.29 -10.64
CA SER A 306 -13.45 9.03 -10.30
C SER A 306 -13.71 8.65 -8.86
N GLU A 307 -13.99 7.37 -8.66
CA GLU A 307 -13.99 6.72 -7.35
C GLU A 307 -12.65 6.00 -7.23
N TRP A 308 -11.69 6.69 -6.63
CA TRP A 308 -10.28 6.28 -6.57
C TRP A 308 -9.85 5.86 -5.17
N MET A 309 -10.72 6.02 -4.17
CA MET A 309 -10.35 5.93 -2.77
C MET A 309 -10.19 4.47 -2.37
N GLY A 310 -9.02 4.13 -1.83
CA GLY A 310 -8.79 2.82 -1.21
C GLY A 310 -9.04 2.84 0.30
N TYR A 311 -8.78 1.70 0.96
CA TYR A 311 -8.66 1.64 2.41
C TYR A 311 -7.60 2.63 2.91
N CYS A 312 -7.84 3.27 4.06
CA CYS A 312 -7.00 4.37 4.54
C CYS A 312 -6.75 5.46 3.47
N LEU A 313 -7.71 5.67 2.56
CA LEU A 313 -7.70 6.56 1.39
C LEU A 313 -6.73 6.19 0.26
N LEU A 314 -5.50 5.79 0.59
CA LEU A 314 -4.40 5.67 -0.38
C LEU A 314 -3.98 4.24 -0.73
N TYR A 315 -4.55 3.23 -0.07
CA TYR A 315 -4.35 1.83 -0.48
C TYR A 315 -4.82 1.60 -1.93
N GLU A 316 -4.28 0.58 -2.61
CA GLU A 316 -4.55 0.23 -4.03
C GLU A 316 -4.03 1.23 -5.07
N ALA A 317 -3.49 2.38 -4.65
CA ALA A 317 -2.71 3.30 -5.46
C ALA A 317 -3.41 3.77 -6.76
N MET A 318 -4.72 4.04 -6.73
CA MET A 318 -5.46 4.52 -7.90
C MET A 318 -5.37 6.04 -8.12
N LEU A 319 -5.09 6.82 -7.06
CA LEU A 319 -5.00 8.28 -7.15
C LEU A 319 -3.99 8.80 -8.21
N PRO A 320 -2.78 8.25 -8.39
CA PRO A 320 -1.87 8.72 -9.44
C PRO A 320 -2.44 8.67 -10.85
N SER A 321 -3.25 7.66 -11.16
CA SER A 321 -3.93 7.57 -12.46
C SER A 321 -4.90 8.74 -12.67
N VAL A 322 -5.58 9.16 -11.60
CA VAL A 322 -6.44 10.35 -11.62
C VAL A 322 -5.60 11.63 -11.77
N LEU A 323 -4.48 11.76 -11.06
CA LEU A 323 -3.57 12.91 -11.18
C LEU A 323 -2.95 13.01 -12.58
N TYR A 324 -2.54 11.88 -13.17
CA TYR A 324 -2.09 11.81 -14.56
C TYR A 324 -3.16 12.33 -15.52
N ALA A 325 -4.40 11.87 -15.36
CA ALA A 325 -5.50 12.28 -16.22
C ALA A 325 -5.87 13.75 -16.03
N ARG A 326 -5.79 14.28 -14.79
CA ARG A 326 -5.93 15.71 -14.50
C ARG A 326 -4.91 16.51 -15.29
N ASP A 327 -3.63 16.16 -15.19
CA ASP A 327 -2.54 16.94 -15.78
C ASP A 327 -2.54 16.86 -17.31
N LYS A 328 -2.97 15.72 -17.88
CA LYS A 328 -2.98 15.50 -19.32
C LYS A 328 -4.26 15.93 -20.02
N TYR A 329 -5.41 15.69 -19.41
CA TYR A 329 -6.71 15.78 -20.08
C TYR A 329 -7.67 16.81 -19.48
N LEU A 330 -7.50 17.27 -18.24
CA LEU A 330 -8.44 18.24 -17.67
C LEU A 330 -8.18 19.65 -18.21
N LYS A 331 -9.24 20.35 -18.63
CA LYS A 331 -9.14 21.77 -19.01
C LYS A 331 -8.66 22.64 -17.84
N PRO A 332 -8.06 23.82 -18.09
CA PRO A 332 -7.64 24.76 -17.04
C PRO A 332 -8.77 25.29 -16.14
N ASP A 333 -10.04 25.18 -16.54
CA ASP A 333 -11.24 25.51 -15.76
C ASP A 333 -12.08 24.28 -15.40
N GLY A 334 -11.59 23.08 -15.73
CA GLY A 334 -12.31 21.82 -15.51
C GLY A 334 -12.43 21.43 -14.04
N LEU A 335 -13.41 20.56 -13.76
CA LEU A 335 -13.76 20.11 -12.41
C LEU A 335 -13.24 18.68 -12.12
N LEU A 336 -12.81 18.46 -10.88
CA LEU A 336 -12.52 17.15 -10.30
C LEU A 336 -13.65 16.77 -9.35
N VAL A 337 -14.13 15.54 -9.47
CA VAL A 337 -15.23 14.99 -8.69
C VAL A 337 -14.81 13.64 -8.13
N PRO A 338 -14.45 13.56 -6.84
CA PRO A 338 -14.42 14.64 -5.84
C PRO A 338 -13.28 15.65 -6.06
N SER A 339 -13.29 16.74 -5.29
CA SER A 339 -12.27 17.81 -5.37
C SER A 339 -11.18 17.71 -4.30
N SER A 340 -11.47 17.11 -3.15
CA SER A 340 -10.51 16.99 -2.05
C SER A 340 -10.89 15.93 -1.04
N ALA A 341 -9.92 15.46 -0.27
CA ALA A 341 -10.12 14.52 0.83
C ALA A 341 -9.30 14.91 2.07
N THR A 342 -9.80 14.59 3.26
CA THR A 342 -9.10 14.82 4.53
C THR A 342 -8.90 13.49 5.24
N LEU A 343 -7.67 13.20 5.65
CA LEU A 343 -7.33 12.06 6.50
C LEU A 343 -7.36 12.45 7.97
N TRP A 344 -7.95 11.58 8.78
CA TRP A 344 -8.15 11.77 10.20
C TRP A 344 -7.53 10.64 11.01
N ILE A 345 -7.05 10.97 12.21
CA ILE A 345 -6.59 10.01 13.21
C ILE A 345 -7.24 10.28 14.56
N SER A 346 -7.55 9.22 15.33
CA SER A 346 -7.92 9.30 16.74
C SER A 346 -7.41 8.08 17.50
N PRO A 347 -7.00 8.21 18.77
CA PRO A 347 -6.74 7.06 19.61
C PRO A 347 -8.05 6.32 19.92
N VAL A 348 -7.96 5.00 20.10
CA VAL A 348 -9.08 4.13 20.46
C VAL A 348 -8.82 3.31 21.71
N LYS A 349 -9.89 3.03 22.44
CA LYS A 349 -9.94 2.10 23.55
C LYS A 349 -11.25 1.32 23.53
N ASP A 350 -11.17 0.01 23.44
CA ASP A 350 -12.34 -0.87 23.32
C ASP A 350 -12.08 -2.26 23.94
N ASP A 351 -12.42 -2.39 25.21
CA ASP A 351 -12.23 -3.63 25.97
C ASP A 351 -13.00 -4.82 25.36
N ALA A 352 -14.17 -4.56 24.74
CA ALA A 352 -14.96 -5.61 24.11
C ALA A 352 -14.28 -6.12 22.84
N TYR A 353 -13.79 -5.23 21.99
CA TYR A 353 -13.00 -5.59 20.83
C TYR A 353 -11.74 -6.36 21.21
N MET A 354 -11.02 -5.87 22.24
CA MET A 354 -9.80 -6.52 22.73
C MET A 354 -10.09 -7.90 23.34
N SER A 355 -11.25 -8.09 23.98
CA SER A 355 -11.69 -9.41 24.46
C SER A 355 -11.95 -10.36 23.30
N ASP A 356 -12.74 -9.94 22.32
CA ASP A 356 -13.29 -10.81 21.29
C ASP A 356 -12.29 -11.14 20.16
N HIS A 357 -11.34 -10.25 19.88
CA HIS A 357 -10.43 -10.39 18.74
C HIS A 357 -8.96 -10.61 19.13
N VAL A 358 -8.56 -10.13 20.31
CA VAL A 358 -7.18 -10.27 20.78
C VAL A 358 -7.13 -11.33 21.88
N SER A 359 -7.70 -11.05 23.05
CA SER A 359 -7.58 -11.89 24.25
C SER A 359 -8.26 -13.25 24.14
N TYR A 360 -9.27 -13.38 23.26
CA TYR A 360 -9.95 -14.64 22.94
C TYR A 360 -8.98 -15.82 22.74
N TRP A 361 -7.87 -15.58 22.03
CA TRP A 361 -6.87 -16.60 21.71
C TRP A 361 -6.12 -17.15 22.93
N ARG A 362 -6.16 -16.48 24.07
CA ARG A 362 -5.47 -16.93 25.29
C ARG A 362 -6.20 -18.06 26.02
N ASP A 363 -7.50 -18.22 25.78
CA ASP A 363 -8.32 -19.28 26.38
C ASP A 363 -9.47 -19.66 25.44
N VAL A 364 -9.16 -20.48 24.43
CA VAL A 364 -10.14 -21.04 23.50
C VAL A 364 -10.55 -22.41 24.00
N TYR A 365 -11.66 -22.47 24.75
CA TYR A 365 -12.16 -23.70 25.38
C TYR A 365 -11.15 -24.38 26.32
N GLY A 366 -10.35 -23.62 27.07
CA GLY A 366 -9.31 -24.13 27.98
C GLY A 366 -7.93 -24.26 27.34
N PHE A 367 -7.77 -23.92 26.07
CA PHE A 367 -6.51 -24.04 25.33
C PHE A 367 -5.90 -22.66 25.02
N ASP A 368 -4.60 -22.51 25.27
CA ASP A 368 -3.83 -21.33 24.81
C ASP A 368 -3.54 -21.49 23.31
N MET A 369 -4.17 -20.63 22.51
CA MET A 369 -4.03 -20.55 21.05
C MET A 369 -3.41 -19.21 20.62
N LYS A 370 -2.59 -18.57 21.46
CA LYS A 370 -1.96 -17.27 21.13
C LYS A 370 -1.11 -17.27 19.85
N ALA A 371 -0.71 -18.45 19.35
CA ALA A 371 -0.04 -18.55 18.05
C ALA A 371 -0.91 -17.96 16.91
N MET A 372 -2.24 -17.96 17.06
CA MET A 372 -3.16 -17.35 16.10
C MET A 372 -3.18 -15.81 16.16
N GLN A 373 -2.43 -15.19 17.10
CA GLN A 373 -2.24 -13.74 17.19
C GLN A 373 -1.04 -13.25 16.37
N GLU A 374 -0.35 -14.14 15.64
CA GLU A 374 0.75 -13.75 14.75
C GLU A 374 0.28 -12.66 13.78
N GLY A 375 1.06 -11.57 13.67
CA GLY A 375 0.74 -10.42 12.81
C GLY A 375 -0.38 -9.50 13.29
N ILE A 376 -1.07 -9.78 14.42
CA ILE A 376 -2.25 -9.00 14.85
C ILE A 376 -1.95 -7.51 15.12
N TYR A 377 -0.69 -7.21 15.46
CA TYR A 377 -0.19 -5.86 15.72
C TYR A 377 0.63 -5.29 14.56
N ASP A 378 0.93 -6.08 13.53
CA ASP A 378 1.80 -5.69 12.41
C ASP A 378 0.98 -5.31 11.16
N GLU A 379 -0.32 -5.60 11.16
CA GLU A 379 -1.22 -5.32 10.03
C GLU A 379 -2.30 -4.28 10.36
N VAL A 380 -2.67 -3.48 9.36
CA VAL A 380 -3.81 -2.58 9.44
C VAL A 380 -5.10 -3.40 9.34
N ARG A 381 -5.97 -3.27 10.34
CA ARG A 381 -7.25 -4.00 10.37
C ARG A 381 -8.37 -3.11 9.83
N VAL A 382 -9.00 -3.52 8.74
CA VAL A 382 -10.15 -2.79 8.17
C VAL A 382 -11.43 -3.14 8.92
N GLN A 383 -11.84 -2.27 9.84
CA GLN A 383 -12.90 -2.55 10.80
C GLN A 383 -13.84 -1.35 10.98
N GLY A 384 -15.14 -1.63 11.06
CA GLY A 384 -16.14 -0.66 11.49
C GLY A 384 -16.08 -0.56 13.01
N MET A 385 -15.62 0.58 13.53
CA MET A 385 -15.52 0.86 14.96
C MET A 385 -16.60 1.88 15.35
N PRO A 386 -17.29 1.70 16.49
CA PRO A 386 -18.27 2.68 16.94
C PRO A 386 -17.58 3.93 17.47
N ALA A 387 -18.26 5.08 17.39
CA ALA A 387 -17.74 6.35 17.91
C ALA A 387 -17.41 6.30 19.42
N SER A 388 -18.06 5.41 20.18
CA SER A 388 -17.78 5.20 21.60
C SER A 388 -16.39 4.63 21.89
N SER A 389 -15.75 3.98 20.92
CA SER A 389 -14.40 3.44 21.05
C SER A 389 -13.33 4.53 20.93
N LEU A 390 -13.68 5.72 20.45
CA LEU A 390 -12.74 6.84 20.39
C LEU A 390 -12.46 7.36 21.80
N CYS A 391 -11.20 7.29 22.22
CA CYS A 391 -10.78 7.71 23.55
C CYS A 391 -10.03 9.05 23.55
N GLY A 392 -10.09 9.80 22.46
CA GLY A 392 -9.54 11.15 22.33
C GLY A 392 -10.15 11.93 21.17
N ARG A 393 -9.74 13.19 21.01
CA ARG A 393 -10.24 14.04 19.93
C ARG A 393 -9.61 13.67 18.58
N ALA A 394 -10.46 13.53 17.56
CA ALA A 394 -10.00 13.35 16.18
C ALA A 394 -9.12 14.53 15.69
N TYR A 395 -8.06 14.22 14.95
CA TYR A 395 -7.15 15.18 14.37
C TYR A 395 -7.04 15.00 12.85
N PRO A 396 -7.25 16.06 12.04
CA PRO A 396 -7.05 16.00 10.60
C PRO A 396 -5.57 16.22 10.27
N PHE A 397 -4.85 15.15 9.96
CA PHE A 397 -3.40 15.22 9.80
C PHE A 397 -2.96 15.51 8.35
N LYS A 398 -3.82 15.28 7.36
CA LYS A 398 -3.52 15.57 5.95
C LYS A 398 -4.78 15.96 5.20
N VAL A 399 -4.70 17.05 4.44
CA VAL A 399 -5.70 17.42 3.43
C VAL A 399 -5.06 17.24 2.06
N LEU A 400 -5.74 16.52 1.17
CA LEU A 400 -5.36 16.34 -0.22
C LEU A 400 -6.28 17.19 -1.09
N ASP A 401 -5.72 18.22 -1.71
CA ASP A 401 -6.37 18.99 -2.76
C ASP A 401 -6.06 18.36 -4.12
N LEU A 402 -7.06 17.79 -4.78
CA LEU A 402 -6.85 17.05 -6.01
C LEU A 402 -6.42 17.95 -7.18
N TYR A 403 -6.54 19.28 -7.09
CA TYR A 403 -6.06 20.18 -8.13
C TYR A 403 -4.57 20.48 -8.04
N SER A 404 -3.95 20.34 -6.86
CA SER A 404 -2.55 20.70 -6.62
C SER A 404 -1.67 19.53 -6.17
N THR A 405 -2.24 18.48 -5.61
CA THR A 405 -1.52 17.28 -5.15
C THR A 405 -0.79 16.61 -6.32
N CYS A 406 0.47 16.27 -6.13
CA CYS A 406 1.27 15.48 -7.07
C CYS A 406 1.51 14.07 -6.52
N ALA A 407 2.06 13.16 -7.33
CA ALA A 407 2.32 11.78 -6.90
C ALA A 407 3.30 11.70 -5.73
N GLU A 408 4.24 12.65 -5.64
CA GLU A 408 5.21 12.80 -4.56
C GLU A 408 4.53 13.10 -3.22
N ASP A 409 3.38 13.78 -3.22
CA ASP A 409 2.67 14.20 -2.01
C ASP A 409 1.92 13.06 -1.31
N LEU A 410 1.85 11.88 -1.97
CA LEU A 410 1.16 10.68 -1.49
C LEU A 410 2.03 9.85 -0.54
N ALA A 411 3.35 10.05 -0.55
CA ALA A 411 4.27 9.55 0.46
C ALA A 411 4.68 10.72 1.37
N PHE A 412 4.23 10.72 2.61
CA PHE A 412 4.38 11.89 3.49
C PHE A 412 4.48 11.49 4.96
N THR A 413 5.12 12.36 5.75
CA THR A 413 5.05 12.37 7.21
C THR A 413 4.26 13.61 7.65
N ALA A 414 3.29 13.45 8.55
CA ALA A 414 2.43 14.52 9.05
C ALA A 414 2.34 14.50 10.58
N ASN A 415 2.33 15.70 11.17
CA ASN A 415 2.14 15.86 12.61
C ASN A 415 0.67 15.68 13.00
N TRP A 416 0.45 15.16 14.20
CA TRP A 416 -0.88 15.08 14.81
C TRP A 416 -0.79 15.26 16.33
N GLU A 417 -1.91 15.66 16.91
CA GLU A 417 -2.06 15.83 18.36
C GLU A 417 -3.49 15.54 18.79
N THR A 418 -3.67 15.10 20.03
CA THR A 418 -4.99 14.84 20.60
C THR A 418 -4.99 15.00 22.12
N GLU A 419 -6.18 15.24 22.66
CA GLU A 419 -6.45 15.17 24.08
C GLU A 419 -7.26 13.89 24.35
N LEU A 420 -6.77 13.06 25.28
CA LEU A 420 -7.43 11.85 25.74
C LEU A 420 -8.61 12.18 26.65
N ASN A 421 -9.64 11.35 26.56
CA ASN A 421 -10.81 11.39 27.44
C ASN A 421 -10.39 11.08 28.89
N VAL A 422 -11.10 11.69 29.85
CA VAL A 422 -10.81 11.49 31.28
C VAL A 422 -10.94 10.00 31.65
N GLY A 423 -9.89 9.44 32.27
CA GLY A 423 -9.83 8.03 32.67
C GLY A 423 -9.23 7.09 31.60
N THR A 424 -8.75 7.64 30.49
CA THR A 424 -7.99 6.90 29.48
C THR A 424 -6.51 7.16 29.69
N ASP A 425 -5.80 6.16 30.22
CA ASP A 425 -4.34 6.28 30.44
C ASP A 425 -3.52 5.52 29.40
N ASP A 426 -4.13 4.56 28.69
CA ASP A 426 -3.51 3.77 27.63
C ASP A 426 -4.55 3.42 26.54
N PRO A 427 -4.38 3.93 25.31
CA PRO A 427 -5.19 3.51 24.16
C PRO A 427 -4.74 2.13 23.65
N ASP A 428 -5.70 1.32 23.20
CA ASP A 428 -5.41 0.02 22.58
C ASP A 428 -4.80 0.19 21.18
N GLY A 429 -5.07 1.32 20.54
CA GLY A 429 -4.59 1.62 19.20
C GLY A 429 -4.99 2.99 18.67
N PHE A 430 -4.92 3.12 17.36
CA PHE A 430 -5.35 4.31 16.63
C PHE A 430 -6.29 3.94 15.50
N LEU A 431 -7.25 4.81 15.22
CA LEU A 431 -8.19 4.67 14.13
C LEU A 431 -7.91 5.74 13.08
N ILE A 432 -7.84 5.32 11.82
CA ILE A 432 -7.67 6.19 10.66
C ILE A 432 -8.90 6.07 9.76
N TRP A 433 -9.38 7.20 9.28
CA TRP A 433 -10.44 7.29 8.29
C TRP A 433 -10.25 8.52 7.42
N PHE A 434 -11.15 8.72 6.46
CA PHE A 434 -11.13 9.89 5.59
C PHE A 434 -12.51 10.50 5.40
N ASP A 435 -12.52 11.79 5.12
CA ASP A 435 -13.67 12.53 4.64
C ASP A 435 -13.42 12.95 3.20
N ASN A 436 -14.47 12.96 2.39
CA ASN A 436 -14.39 13.29 0.98
C ASN A 436 -15.34 14.44 0.65
N PHE A 437 -14.86 15.41 -0.14
CA PHE A 437 -15.55 16.67 -0.39
C PHE A 437 -15.67 16.95 -1.89
N PHE A 438 -16.86 17.38 -2.27
CA PHE A 438 -17.25 17.69 -3.63
C PHE A 438 -17.57 19.18 -3.73
N SER A 439 -16.71 19.90 -4.45
CA SER A 439 -16.90 21.31 -4.74
C SER A 439 -17.48 21.52 -6.15
N PRO A 440 -18.53 22.34 -6.31
CA PRO A 440 -19.04 22.76 -7.61
C PRO A 440 -18.18 23.83 -8.29
N TYR A 441 -17.14 24.35 -7.63
CA TYR A 441 -16.31 25.44 -8.15
C TYR A 441 -14.82 25.09 -8.07
N ARG A 442 -14.13 25.09 -9.21
CA ARG A 442 -12.66 24.92 -9.24
C ARG A 442 -11.93 25.97 -8.37
N SER A 443 -12.46 27.18 -8.29
CA SER A 443 -11.84 28.28 -7.53
C SER A 443 -12.15 28.24 -6.04
N GLU A 444 -12.92 27.26 -5.56
CA GLU A 444 -13.22 27.11 -4.14
C GLU A 444 -11.92 26.84 -3.36
N PRO A 445 -11.69 27.56 -2.24
CA PRO A 445 -10.56 27.24 -1.38
C PRO A 445 -10.65 25.80 -0.87
N ILE A 446 -9.48 25.21 -0.65
CA ILE A 446 -9.33 23.91 -0.02
C ILE A 446 -10.11 23.92 1.31
N PRO A 447 -10.87 22.85 1.63
CA PRO A 447 -11.61 22.79 2.88
C PRO A 447 -10.70 23.02 4.09
N GLU A 448 -11.17 23.79 5.08
CA GLU A 448 -10.43 23.95 6.33
C GLU A 448 -10.17 22.56 6.94
N PRO A 449 -8.95 22.25 7.44
CA PRO A 449 -8.62 20.88 7.85
C PRO A 449 -9.61 20.26 8.85
N ARG A 450 -10.23 21.06 9.72
CA ARG A 450 -11.17 20.61 10.75
C ARG A 450 -12.65 20.62 10.31
N ILE A 451 -12.95 20.97 9.06
CA ILE A 451 -14.33 20.97 8.58
C ILE A 451 -14.84 19.54 8.47
N THR A 452 -16.08 19.32 8.93
CA THR A 452 -16.75 18.03 8.84
C THR A 452 -17.68 18.01 7.62
N PRO A 453 -18.01 16.84 7.05
CA PRO A 453 -18.95 16.74 5.94
C PRO A 453 -20.29 17.45 6.18
N ASP A 454 -20.87 17.33 7.38
CA ASP A 454 -22.12 18.02 7.72
C ASP A 454 -22.00 19.54 7.61
N LYS A 455 -20.88 20.11 8.06
CA LYS A 455 -20.62 21.55 7.97
C LYS A 455 -20.37 21.98 6.54
N TRP A 456 -19.67 21.16 5.76
CA TRP A 456 -19.39 21.42 4.34
C TRP A 456 -20.68 21.50 3.51
N VAL A 457 -21.58 20.52 3.68
CA VAL A 457 -22.87 20.46 2.98
C VAL A 457 -23.76 21.65 3.34
N LEU A 458 -23.72 22.10 4.60
CA LEU A 458 -24.47 23.28 5.06
C LEU A 458 -23.85 24.63 4.65
N ALA A 459 -22.57 24.64 4.23
CA ALA A 459 -21.84 25.87 3.95
C ALA A 459 -22.32 26.58 2.68
N SER A 460 -22.68 25.82 1.63
CA SER A 460 -23.07 26.38 0.34
C SER A 460 -23.94 25.40 -0.47
N PRO A 461 -24.94 25.88 -1.23
CA PRO A 461 -25.73 25.02 -2.12
C PRO A 461 -24.86 24.30 -3.15
N GLY A 462 -25.15 23.01 -3.39
CA GLY A 462 -24.43 22.17 -4.34
C GLY A 462 -23.17 21.50 -3.76
N HIS A 463 -22.80 21.82 -2.51
CA HIS A 463 -21.76 21.08 -1.79
C HIS A 463 -22.26 19.72 -1.37
N VAL A 464 -21.45 18.70 -1.66
CA VAL A 464 -21.66 17.34 -1.16
C VAL A 464 -20.39 16.89 -0.46
N ALA A 465 -20.53 16.10 0.59
CA ALA A 465 -19.42 15.46 1.27
C ALA A 465 -19.92 14.23 2.02
N PHE A 466 -19.01 13.30 2.30
CA PHE A 466 -19.29 12.17 3.19
C PHE A 466 -18.06 11.84 4.05
N THR A 467 -18.31 11.12 5.15
CA THR A 467 -17.27 10.61 6.05
C THR A 467 -17.24 9.09 5.99
N THR A 468 -16.06 8.49 6.10
CA THR A 468 -15.89 7.08 6.46
C THR A 468 -15.61 6.88 7.94
N GLY A 469 -15.64 7.96 8.73
CA GLY A 469 -15.36 7.94 10.15
C GLY A 469 -16.49 7.33 10.99
N PRO A 470 -16.19 7.00 12.25
CA PRO A 470 -17.10 6.25 13.13
C PRO A 470 -18.35 7.05 13.57
N ASN A 471 -18.40 8.35 13.27
CA ASN A 471 -19.56 9.22 13.52
C ASN A 471 -20.57 9.22 12.36
N GLY A 472 -20.20 8.69 11.20
CA GLY A 472 -21.08 8.56 10.04
C GLY A 472 -21.69 7.16 9.91
N PRO A 473 -22.59 6.96 8.93
CA PRO A 473 -23.04 5.62 8.57
C PRO A 473 -21.87 4.79 8.04
N GLU A 474 -21.91 3.47 8.27
CA GLU A 474 -20.86 2.56 7.81
C GLU A 474 -20.78 2.54 6.28
N THR A 475 -19.56 2.65 5.76
CA THR A 475 -19.20 2.50 4.35
C THR A 475 -18.40 1.22 4.15
N HIS A 476 -18.25 0.75 2.91
CA HIS A 476 -17.47 -0.45 2.63
C HIS A 476 -15.96 -0.29 2.95
N TRP A 477 -15.46 0.95 2.97
CA TRP A 477 -14.09 1.26 3.40
C TRP A 477 -13.86 1.05 4.88
N LYS A 478 -14.92 1.17 5.70
CA LYS A 478 -14.84 1.15 7.16
C LYS A 478 -13.73 2.11 7.64
N GLN A 479 -12.93 1.71 8.62
CA GLN A 479 -11.78 2.46 9.12
C GLN A 479 -10.56 1.55 9.24
N GLY A 480 -9.36 2.14 9.18
CA GLY A 480 -8.11 1.44 9.47
C GLY A 480 -7.80 1.46 10.95
N LEU A 481 -7.86 0.31 11.61
CA LEU A 481 -7.51 0.11 13.01
C LEU A 481 -6.04 -0.33 13.12
N LEU A 482 -5.24 0.50 13.80
CA LEU A 482 -3.83 0.29 14.09
C LEU A 482 -3.68 -0.14 15.55
N LEU A 483 -3.69 -1.45 15.81
CA LEU A 483 -3.52 -1.98 17.16
C LEU A 483 -2.09 -1.79 17.65
N THR A 484 -1.93 -1.22 18.84
CA THR A 484 -0.60 -1.06 19.44
C THR A 484 -0.18 -2.32 20.16
N GLY A 485 1.09 -2.69 20.00
CA GLY A 485 1.65 -3.85 20.69
C GLY A 485 1.63 -3.67 22.22
N PRO A 486 1.60 -4.78 22.98
CA PRO A 486 1.57 -4.73 24.44
C PRO A 486 2.79 -4.00 25.01
N ARG A 487 2.56 -3.17 26.04
CA ARG A 487 3.63 -2.49 26.78
C ARG A 487 4.40 -3.45 27.69
N ASP A 488 5.65 -3.10 27.98
CA ASP A 488 6.41 -3.73 29.04
C ASP A 488 5.76 -3.37 30.40
N PRO A 489 5.33 -4.37 31.21
CA PRO A 489 4.70 -4.15 32.51
C PRO A 489 5.54 -3.35 33.51
N SER A 490 6.85 -3.21 33.28
CA SER A 490 7.77 -2.47 34.14
C SER A 490 7.70 -0.94 33.96
N GLN A 491 7.02 -0.45 32.93
CA GLN A 491 6.90 0.98 32.67
C GLN A 491 5.70 1.59 33.40
N THR A 492 5.94 2.65 34.16
CA THR A 492 4.90 3.36 34.91
C THR A 492 4.08 4.21 33.96
N ILE A 493 2.75 4.03 33.95
CA ILE A 493 1.83 4.86 33.18
C ILE A 493 1.80 6.24 33.84
N SER A 494 2.40 7.24 33.18
CA SER A 494 2.10 8.63 33.50
C SER A 494 0.87 9.02 32.70
N THR A 495 -0.15 9.49 33.41
CA THR A 495 -1.43 9.93 32.86
C THR A 495 -1.28 11.26 32.11
N SER A 496 -0.51 11.27 31.01
CA SER A 496 -0.51 12.43 30.14
C SER A 496 -1.80 12.43 29.34
N ARG A 497 -2.59 13.49 29.50
CA ARG A 497 -3.83 13.67 28.74
C ARG A 497 -3.58 14.10 27.30
N HIS A 498 -2.36 14.48 26.97
CA HIS A 498 -2.01 14.96 25.64
C HIS A 498 -1.10 13.96 24.96
N LEU A 499 -1.49 13.53 23.76
CA LEU A 499 -0.63 12.74 22.88
C LEU A 499 -0.34 13.57 21.64
N SER A 500 0.90 13.52 21.18
CA SER A 500 1.31 14.09 19.91
C SER A 500 2.39 13.26 19.26
N GLY A 501 2.51 13.39 17.95
CA GLY A 501 3.56 12.72 17.20
C GLY A 501 3.37 12.85 15.70
N GLU A 502 3.90 11.87 14.99
CA GLU A 502 4.01 11.88 13.52
C GLU A 502 3.41 10.61 12.95
N ILE A 503 2.71 10.74 11.83
CA ILE A 503 2.23 9.62 11.03
C ILE A 503 2.87 9.68 9.64
N THR A 504 3.46 8.57 9.21
CA THR A 504 4.05 8.40 7.88
C THR A 504 3.21 7.45 7.04
N PHE A 505 2.85 7.89 5.84
CA PHE A 505 2.26 7.08 4.78
C PHE A 505 3.33 6.84 3.72
N ALA A 506 3.56 5.57 3.36
CA ALA A 506 4.48 5.20 2.29
C ALA A 506 3.98 3.95 1.56
N ALA A 507 4.28 3.85 0.26
CA ALA A 507 4.08 2.60 -0.46
C ALA A 507 5.04 1.53 0.07
N ALA A 508 4.59 0.29 0.15
CA ALA A 508 5.45 -0.82 0.58
C ALA A 508 6.60 -1.01 -0.42
N SER A 509 7.78 -1.40 0.08
CA SER A 509 8.99 -1.56 -0.74
C SER A 509 8.87 -2.68 -1.78
N ASP A 510 8.07 -3.70 -1.47
CA ASP A 510 7.82 -4.90 -2.28
C ASP A 510 6.57 -4.79 -3.16
N ASN A 511 5.63 -3.91 -2.83
CA ASN A 511 4.38 -3.72 -3.57
C ASN A 511 3.91 -2.26 -3.56
N ALA A 512 3.98 -1.60 -4.72
CA ALA A 512 3.54 -0.21 -4.90
C ALA A 512 2.03 0.02 -4.65
N ARG A 513 1.20 -1.03 -4.64
CA ARG A 513 -0.24 -0.96 -4.29
C ARG A 513 -0.50 -1.16 -2.80
N ALA A 514 0.46 -1.71 -2.06
CA ALA A 514 0.38 -1.87 -0.62
C ALA A 514 0.85 -0.60 0.10
N LEU A 515 0.37 -0.41 1.32
CA LEU A 515 0.60 0.78 2.11
C LEU A 515 1.22 0.40 3.46
N THR A 516 2.35 1.00 3.79
CA THR A 516 2.96 0.92 5.12
C THR A 516 2.65 2.21 5.87
N LEU A 517 2.01 2.07 7.03
CA LEU A 517 1.71 3.17 7.95
C LEU A 517 2.66 3.09 9.12
N ARG A 518 3.40 4.17 9.41
CA ARG A 518 4.23 4.27 10.61
C ARG A 518 3.66 5.37 11.50
N LEU A 519 3.44 5.06 12.77
CA LEU A 519 3.02 6.05 13.76
C LEU A 519 4.12 6.18 14.80
N ARG A 520 4.55 7.41 15.06
CA ARG A 520 5.31 7.81 16.23
C ARG A 520 4.41 8.62 17.14
N TRP A 521 4.45 8.36 18.43
CA TRP A 521 3.70 9.13 19.41
C TRP A 521 4.43 9.22 20.72
N SER A 522 4.35 10.39 21.33
CA SER A 522 4.97 10.70 22.59
C SER A 522 3.91 10.91 23.66
N THR A 523 4.23 10.41 24.85
CA THR A 523 3.65 10.82 26.13
C THR A 523 4.69 11.69 26.85
N GLU A 524 4.33 12.31 27.97
CA GLU A 524 5.26 13.15 28.77
C GLU A 524 6.58 12.46 29.17
N HIS A 525 6.66 11.13 29.12
CA HIS A 525 7.84 10.37 29.59
C HIS A 525 8.33 9.29 28.63
N GLU A 526 7.62 9.02 27.54
CA GLU A 526 7.91 7.90 26.64
C GLU A 526 7.57 8.27 25.20
N GLU A 527 8.48 7.97 24.28
CA GLU A 527 8.23 8.03 22.84
C GLU A 527 8.13 6.60 22.29
N ARG A 528 7.05 6.31 21.58
CA ARG A 528 6.76 5.02 20.96
C ARG A 528 6.69 5.18 19.44
N SER A 529 7.08 4.13 18.74
CA SER A 529 6.97 4.03 17.29
C SER A 529 6.54 2.62 16.92
N GLN A 530 5.61 2.49 15.98
CA GLN A 530 5.18 1.20 15.42
C GLN A 530 4.80 1.38 13.95
N SER A 531 4.91 0.30 13.18
CA SER A 531 4.54 0.24 11.78
C SER A 531 3.50 -0.84 11.55
N TRP A 532 2.59 -0.59 10.63
CA TRP A 532 1.55 -1.52 10.19
C TRP A 532 1.54 -1.58 8.67
N ASP A 533 1.46 -2.79 8.13
CA ASP A 533 1.31 -3.00 6.70
C ASP A 533 -0.16 -3.24 6.34
N LEU A 534 -0.55 -2.74 5.16
CA LEU A 534 -1.82 -3.01 4.51
C LEU A 534 -1.47 -3.55 3.12
N LYS A 535 -1.54 -4.88 2.97
CA LYS A 535 -1.08 -5.62 1.79
C LYS A 535 -2.24 -6.08 0.93
#